data_AF-C0PU65-F1
#
_entry.id   AF-C0PU65-F1
#
_cell.length_a   1.000
_cell.length_b   1.000
_cell.length_c   1.000
_cell.angle_alpha   90.00
_cell.angle_beta   90.00
_cell.angle_gamma   90.00
#
_symmetry.space_group_name_H-M   'P 1'
#
loop_
_entity.id
_entity.type
_entity.pdbx_description
1 polymer ?
#
loop_
_entity_poly.entity_id
_entity_poly.type
_entity_poly.pdbx_seq_one_letter_code
_entity_poly.pdbx_strand_id
1 'polypeptide(L)'
;FIEQGHKIVLSQSFAKNMGLYGERVGGFTVVCNDAEEAKRVESQLKILIRPMYSNPPMNGARIAATILNTPDLYKIWLEEVHGMANRIIKMREQLAANLKNEGSTHNWQHVIDQIGMFCFTGLKPEQVERLTKEFSVYMTKDGRISMAGVTSSNVGYLAHGIHAVTK
;
A
#
# COMPACT_ATOMS: atom_id res chain seq x y z
N PHE A 1 5.09 -10.76 19.01
CA PHE A 1 4.28 -11.90 18.55
C PHE A 1 4.95 -13.25 18.75
N ILE A 2 6.09 -13.53 18.10
CA ILE A 2 6.80 -14.81 18.30
C ILE A 2 7.25 -14.97 19.77
N GLU A 3 7.87 -13.93 20.34
CA GLU A 3 8.26 -13.89 21.77
C GLU A 3 7.07 -14.02 22.73
N GLN A 4 5.84 -13.77 22.26
CA GLN A 4 4.60 -13.92 23.03
C GLN A 4 3.98 -15.33 22.86
N GLY A 5 4.65 -16.24 22.15
CA GLY A 5 4.20 -17.62 21.91
C GLY A 5 3.22 -17.78 20.75
N HIS A 6 3.01 -16.77 19.90
CA HIS A 6 2.10 -16.89 18.76
C HIS A 6 2.75 -17.64 17.58
N LYS A 7 2.00 -18.60 17.01
CA LYS A 7 2.33 -19.22 15.71
C LYS A 7 1.85 -18.32 14.57
N ILE A 8 2.78 -17.84 13.76
CA ILE A 8 2.52 -16.83 12.73
C ILE A 8 2.47 -17.48 11.36
N VAL A 9 1.47 -17.08 10.57
CA VAL A 9 1.50 -17.20 9.11
C VAL A 9 1.64 -15.81 8.50
N LEU A 10 2.47 -15.69 7.47
CA LEU A 10 2.78 -14.43 6.80
C LEU A 10 2.48 -14.54 5.31
N SER A 11 1.75 -13.56 4.78
CA SER A 11 1.61 -13.33 3.35
C SER A 11 2.39 -12.09 2.95
N GLN A 12 3.27 -12.24 1.96
CA GLN A 12 4.08 -11.17 1.41
C GLN A 12 3.69 -10.93 -0.05
N SER A 13 3.70 -9.68 -0.48
CA SER A 13 3.44 -9.30 -1.86
C SER A 13 4.51 -8.32 -2.34
N PHE A 14 5.03 -8.55 -3.54
CA PHE A 14 5.98 -7.66 -4.19
C PHE A 14 5.34 -6.70 -5.19
N ALA A 15 4.01 -6.67 -5.25
CA ALA A 15 3.28 -5.83 -6.19
C ALA A 15 3.61 -4.34 -6.04
N LYS A 16 3.68 -3.86 -4.79
CA LYS A 16 3.85 -2.43 -4.50
C LYS A 16 5.31 -2.03 -4.30
N ASN A 17 6.02 -2.73 -3.41
CA ASN A 17 7.40 -2.36 -3.05
C ASN A 17 8.42 -2.63 -4.17
N MET A 18 8.14 -3.51 -5.14
CA MET A 18 8.98 -3.72 -6.33
C MET A 18 8.30 -3.27 -7.62
N GLY A 19 7.09 -2.71 -7.54
CA GLY A 19 6.31 -2.34 -8.74
C GLY A 19 5.86 -3.53 -9.60
N LEU A 20 5.95 -4.77 -9.09
CA LEU A 20 5.67 -6.01 -9.83
C LEU A 20 4.17 -6.38 -9.82
N TYR A 21 3.29 -5.41 -10.04
CA TYR A 21 1.83 -5.58 -9.92
C TYR A 21 1.29 -6.71 -10.81
N GLY A 22 1.62 -6.67 -12.10
CA GLY A 22 1.15 -7.62 -13.11
C GLY A 22 1.88 -8.97 -13.07
N GLU A 23 3.06 -9.02 -12.46
CA GLU A 23 3.92 -10.20 -12.41
C GLU A 23 3.50 -11.23 -11.34
N ARG A 24 2.58 -10.84 -10.46
CA ARG A 24 1.94 -11.73 -9.45
C ARG A 24 2.93 -12.42 -8.51
N VAL A 25 3.86 -11.65 -7.96
CA VAL A 25 4.94 -12.15 -7.08
C VAL A 25 4.59 -11.96 -5.60
N GLY A 26 4.79 -13.00 -4.81
CA GLY A 26 4.56 -13.00 -3.37
C GLY A 26 5.14 -14.23 -2.69
N GLY A 27 4.91 -14.35 -1.38
CA GLY A 27 5.34 -15.47 -0.56
C GLY A 27 4.30 -15.79 0.53
N PHE A 28 4.21 -17.07 0.90
CA PHE A 28 3.43 -17.54 2.04
C PHE A 28 4.36 -18.32 2.97
N THR A 29 4.48 -17.88 4.22
CA THR A 29 5.38 -18.46 5.22
C THR A 29 4.59 -18.90 6.43
N VAL A 30 4.87 -20.11 6.92
CA VAL A 30 4.32 -20.63 8.18
C VAL A 30 5.48 -20.82 9.15
N VAL A 31 5.46 -20.09 10.26
CA VAL A 31 6.45 -20.27 11.34
C VAL A 31 6.09 -21.54 12.11
N CYS A 32 6.97 -22.53 12.03
CA CYS A 32 6.84 -23.82 12.69
C CYS A 32 7.77 -23.91 13.92
N ASN A 33 7.47 -24.81 14.84
CA ASN A 33 8.24 -25.06 16.06
C ASN A 33 9.65 -25.58 15.74
N ASP A 34 9.77 -26.42 14.71
CA ASP A 34 11.00 -27.06 14.28
C ASP A 34 10.97 -27.40 12.79
N ALA A 35 12.11 -27.86 12.27
CA ALA A 35 12.27 -28.22 10.87
C ALA A 35 11.41 -29.43 10.44
N GLU A 36 11.06 -30.33 11.37
CA GLU A 36 10.23 -31.49 11.07
C GLU A 36 8.76 -31.09 10.89
N GLU A 37 8.25 -30.19 11.73
CA GLU A 37 6.94 -29.56 11.55
C GLU A 37 6.90 -28.76 10.24
N ALA A 38 7.96 -28.01 9.91
CA ALA A 38 8.04 -27.27 8.65
C ALA A 38 7.94 -28.20 7.42
N LYS A 39 8.64 -29.34 7.40
CA LYS A 39 8.53 -30.33 6.31
C LYS A 39 7.11 -30.88 6.16
N ARG A 40 6.45 -31.21 7.28
CA ARG A 40 5.06 -31.67 7.26
C ARG A 40 4.13 -30.60 6.69
N VAL A 41 4.25 -29.36 7.15
CA VAL A 41 3.46 -28.22 6.64
C VAL A 41 3.72 -27.98 5.15
N GLU A 42 4.99 -27.96 4.71
CA GLU A 42 5.36 -27.78 3.31
C GLU A 42 4.72 -28.85 2.41
N SER A 43 4.74 -30.12 2.82
CA SER A 43 4.13 -31.21 2.06
C SER A 43 2.63 -30.99 1.83
N GLN A 44 1.91 -30.51 2.84
CA GLN A 44 0.47 -30.24 2.75
C GLN A 44 0.18 -29.00 1.91
N LEU A 45 1.00 -27.95 2.02
CA LEU A 45 0.89 -26.77 1.17
C LEU A 45 1.07 -27.12 -0.31
N LYS A 46 2.02 -28.00 -0.65
CA LYS A 46 2.23 -28.48 -2.02
C LYS A 46 1.01 -29.25 -2.55
N ILE A 47 0.39 -30.08 -1.72
CA ILE A 47 -0.86 -30.79 -2.07
C ILE A 47 -1.99 -29.80 -2.37
N LEU A 48 -2.09 -28.69 -1.63
CA LEU A 48 -3.10 -27.65 -1.87
C LEU A 48 -2.80 -26.80 -3.11
N ILE A 49 -1.54 -26.42 -3.33
CA ILE A 49 -1.13 -25.57 -4.46
C ILE A 49 -1.36 -26.27 -5.80
N ARG A 50 -1.05 -27.57 -5.87
CA ARG A 50 -1.11 -28.33 -7.12
C ARG A 50 -2.47 -28.29 -7.83
N PRO A 51 -3.63 -28.54 -7.18
CA PRO A 51 -4.93 -28.44 -7.82
C PRO A 51 -5.41 -26.99 -8.01
N MET A 52 -4.85 -25.99 -7.32
CA MET A 52 -5.23 -24.59 -7.51
C MET A 52 -4.66 -24.01 -8.81
N TYR A 53 -3.36 -24.18 -9.04
CA TYR A 53 -2.68 -23.61 -10.20
C TYR A 53 -1.42 -24.37 -10.62
N SER A 54 -1.21 -25.60 -10.14
CA SER A 54 -0.03 -26.44 -10.39
C SER A 54 1.28 -25.87 -9.81
N ASN A 55 1.82 -24.80 -10.39
CA ASN A 55 3.08 -24.16 -10.00
C ASN A 55 3.06 -22.66 -10.33
N PRO A 56 3.81 -21.83 -9.59
CA PRO A 56 3.73 -20.37 -9.71
C PRO A 56 4.41 -19.81 -10.97
N PRO A 57 4.06 -18.58 -11.40
CA PRO A 57 4.75 -17.91 -12.51
C PRO A 57 6.21 -17.59 -12.17
N MET A 58 7.08 -17.71 -13.17
CA MET A 58 8.54 -17.68 -12.98
C MET A 58 9.17 -16.29 -13.09
N ASN A 59 8.64 -15.42 -13.96
CA ASN A 59 9.32 -14.20 -14.38
C ASN A 59 9.55 -13.22 -13.20
N GLY A 60 8.49 -12.76 -12.57
CA GLY A 60 8.62 -11.84 -11.44
C GLY A 60 9.35 -12.43 -10.23
N ALA A 61 9.27 -13.75 -10.01
CA ALA A 61 10.05 -14.42 -8.96
C ALA A 61 11.56 -14.32 -9.24
N ARG A 62 11.98 -14.45 -10.51
CA ARG A 62 13.38 -14.24 -10.92
C ARG A 62 13.82 -12.79 -10.75
N ILE A 63 12.98 -11.82 -11.12
CA ILE A 63 13.30 -10.39 -10.93
C ILE A 63 13.54 -10.10 -9.43
N ALA A 64 12.58 -10.50 -8.58
CA ALA A 64 12.70 -10.30 -7.13
C ALA A 64 13.94 -11.01 -6.57
N ALA A 65 14.19 -12.26 -6.96
CA ALA A 65 15.37 -13.00 -6.51
C ALA A 65 16.68 -12.33 -6.96
N THR A 66 16.76 -11.84 -8.19
CA THR A 66 17.95 -11.15 -8.70
C THR A 66 18.23 -9.87 -7.92
N ILE A 67 17.20 -9.05 -7.67
CA ILE A 67 17.35 -7.82 -6.89
C ILE A 67 17.77 -8.13 -5.45
N LEU A 68 17.08 -9.07 -4.78
CA LEU A 68 17.32 -9.37 -3.36
C LEU A 68 18.67 -10.06 -3.10
N ASN A 69 19.21 -10.80 -4.06
CA ASN A 69 20.48 -11.53 -3.91
C ASN A 69 21.69 -10.80 -4.53
N THR A 70 21.50 -9.65 -5.16
CA THR A 70 22.60 -8.86 -5.74
C THR A 70 22.78 -7.59 -4.91
N PRO A 71 23.87 -7.45 -4.11
CA PRO A 71 24.03 -6.34 -3.16
C PRO A 71 23.82 -4.95 -3.76
N ASP A 72 24.34 -4.69 -4.95
CA ASP A 72 24.21 -3.39 -5.63
C ASP A 72 22.76 -3.11 -6.04
N LEU A 73 22.05 -4.12 -6.58
CA LEU A 73 20.64 -3.98 -6.95
C LEU A 73 19.74 -3.86 -5.72
N TYR A 74 20.06 -4.60 -4.64
CA TYR A 74 19.35 -4.52 -3.38
C TYR A 74 19.42 -3.11 -2.78
N LYS A 75 20.61 -2.49 -2.83
CA LYS A 75 20.81 -1.11 -2.39
C LYS A 75 19.96 -0.13 -3.19
N ILE A 76 20.00 -0.22 -4.53
CA ILE A 76 19.19 0.62 -5.43
C ILE A 76 17.70 0.45 -5.08
N TRP A 77 17.23 -0.78 -4.94
CA TRP A 77 15.83 -1.07 -4.60
C TRP A 77 15.41 -0.43 -3.27
N LEU A 78 16.25 -0.52 -2.22
CA LEU A 78 15.96 0.14 -0.95
C LEU A 78 15.85 1.66 -1.11
N GLU A 79 16.77 2.29 -1.83
CA GLU A 79 16.75 3.74 -2.10
C GLU A 79 15.48 4.16 -2.85
N GLU A 80 15.08 3.41 -3.88
CA GLU A 80 13.85 3.66 -4.65
C GLU A 80 12.58 3.50 -3.80
N VAL A 81 12.51 2.44 -2.97
CA VAL A 81 11.38 2.23 -2.05
C VAL A 81 11.27 3.36 -1.04
N HIS A 82 12.40 3.80 -0.48
CA HIS A 82 12.44 4.97 0.40
C HIS A 82 11.97 6.24 -0.32
N GLY A 83 12.40 6.46 -1.56
CA GLY A 83 11.93 7.57 -2.39
C GLY A 83 10.42 7.56 -2.60
N MET A 84 9.83 6.40 -2.93
CA MET A 84 8.38 6.23 -3.08
C MET A 84 7.63 6.53 -1.77
N ALA A 85 8.12 6.02 -0.63
CA ALA A 85 7.51 6.26 0.68
C ALA A 85 7.57 7.75 1.07
N ASN A 86 8.72 8.40 0.91
CA ASN A 86 8.90 9.82 1.23
C ASN A 86 8.00 10.72 0.38
N ARG A 87 7.80 10.38 -0.91
CA ARG A 87 6.87 11.11 -1.76
C ARG A 87 5.43 11.04 -1.23
N ILE A 88 4.99 9.87 -0.77
CA ILE A 88 3.64 9.69 -0.18
C ILE A 88 3.49 10.53 1.09
N ILE A 89 4.48 10.50 1.99
CA ILE A 89 4.50 11.30 3.22
C ILE A 89 4.38 12.79 2.88
N LYS A 90 5.20 13.28 1.94
CA LYS A 90 5.16 14.68 1.49
C LYS A 90 3.79 15.08 0.93
N MET A 91 3.11 14.21 0.18
CA MET A 91 1.77 14.51 -0.34
C MET A 91 0.71 14.59 0.77
N ARG A 92 0.86 13.82 1.85
CA ARG A 92 -0.03 13.90 3.02
C ARG A 92 0.14 15.24 3.74
N GLU A 93 1.38 15.63 3.99
CA GLU A 93 1.73 16.91 4.62
C GLU A 93 1.21 18.08 3.78
N GLN A 94 1.44 18.05 2.46
CA GLN A 94 0.95 19.10 1.55
C GLN A 94 -0.57 19.15 1.49
N LEU A 95 -1.26 18.02 1.49
CA LEU A 95 -2.73 18.00 1.47
C LEU A 95 -3.30 18.65 2.75
N ALA A 96 -2.80 18.25 3.92
CA ALA A 96 -3.24 18.82 5.19
C ALA A 96 -2.93 20.32 5.29
N ALA A 97 -1.74 20.75 4.83
CA ALA A 97 -1.36 22.16 4.81
C ALA A 97 -2.26 22.99 3.87
N ASN A 98 -2.56 22.50 2.67
CA ASN A 98 -3.44 23.19 1.74
C ASN A 98 -4.88 23.27 2.26
N LEU A 99 -5.40 22.23 2.92
CA LEU A 99 -6.72 22.26 3.55
C LEU A 99 -6.83 23.35 4.63
N LYS A 100 -5.76 23.53 5.41
CA LYS A 100 -5.65 24.63 6.37
C LYS A 100 -5.62 25.99 5.67
N ASN A 101 -4.85 26.12 4.58
CA ASN A 101 -4.74 27.36 3.81
C ASN A 101 -6.05 27.75 3.10
N GLU A 102 -6.85 26.77 2.67
CA GLU A 102 -8.20 26.98 2.13
C GLU A 102 -9.21 27.44 3.21
N GLY A 103 -8.83 27.43 4.49
CA GLY A 103 -9.69 27.87 5.60
C GLY A 103 -10.57 26.75 6.18
N SER A 104 -10.24 25.47 5.97
CA SER A 104 -10.97 24.37 6.59
C SER A 104 -10.85 24.43 8.12
N THR A 105 -11.99 24.31 8.81
CA THR A 105 -12.09 24.27 10.29
C THR A 105 -12.02 22.86 10.86
N HIS A 106 -11.98 21.83 10.00
CA HIS A 106 -11.90 20.43 10.41
C HIS A 106 -10.47 20.05 10.81
N ASN A 107 -10.34 19.08 11.72
CA ASN A 107 -9.05 18.47 12.02
C ASN A 107 -8.67 17.46 10.93
N TRP A 108 -7.59 17.75 10.20
CA TRP A 108 -7.05 16.89 9.14
C TRP A 108 -5.76 16.15 9.52
N GLN A 109 -5.40 16.12 10.82
CA GLN A 109 -4.18 15.48 11.31
C GLN A 109 -4.11 13.98 10.96
N HIS A 110 -5.25 13.29 10.89
CA HIS A 110 -5.33 11.89 10.47
C HIS A 110 -4.80 11.64 9.06
N VAL A 111 -4.77 12.65 8.18
CA VAL A 111 -4.15 12.54 6.85
C VAL A 111 -2.64 12.33 6.98
N ILE A 112 -2.01 12.95 7.97
CA ILE A 112 -0.57 12.84 8.25
C ILE A 112 -0.28 11.57 9.07
N ASP A 113 -1.09 11.28 10.09
CA ASP A 113 -0.85 10.17 11.02
C ASP A 113 -1.02 8.79 10.36
N GLN A 114 -1.85 8.68 9.32
CA GLN A 114 -2.07 7.44 8.59
C GLN A 114 -0.86 7.06 7.72
N ILE A 115 -0.53 5.77 7.71
CA ILE A 115 0.66 5.24 7.02
C ILE A 115 0.28 4.54 5.70
N GLY A 116 1.18 4.64 4.73
CA GLY A 116 1.08 3.92 3.47
C GLY A 116 0.30 4.68 2.38
N MET A 117 -0.08 3.98 1.33
CA MET A 117 -0.62 4.60 0.11
C MET A 117 -2.07 5.06 0.24
N PHE A 118 -2.84 4.52 1.17
CA PHE A 118 -4.27 4.81 1.30
C PHE A 118 -4.55 5.71 2.50
N CYS A 119 -5.48 6.64 2.31
CA CYS A 119 -5.93 7.52 3.38
C CYS A 119 -7.46 7.44 3.48
N PHE A 120 -7.97 7.09 4.65
CA PHE A 120 -9.37 7.32 4.98
C PHE A 120 -9.53 8.79 5.33
N THR A 121 -10.22 9.54 4.47
CA THR A 121 -10.41 10.98 4.64
C THR A 121 -11.48 11.32 5.67
N GLY A 122 -12.42 10.42 5.93
CA GLY A 122 -13.62 10.68 6.72
C GLY A 122 -14.76 11.35 5.94
N LEU A 123 -14.58 11.55 4.63
CA LEU A 123 -15.63 12.07 3.75
C LEU A 123 -16.79 11.09 3.65
N LYS A 124 -18.01 11.63 3.75
CA LYS A 124 -19.25 10.85 3.61
C LYS A 124 -19.56 10.55 2.13
N PRO A 125 -20.37 9.52 1.81
CA PRO A 125 -20.69 9.16 0.44
C PRO A 125 -21.21 10.32 -0.42
N GLU A 126 -22.02 11.21 0.15
CA GLU A 126 -22.55 12.39 -0.52
C GLU A 126 -21.46 13.43 -0.85
N GLN A 127 -20.45 13.58 0.01
CA GLN A 127 -19.30 14.47 -0.24
C GLN A 127 -18.39 13.89 -1.32
N VAL A 128 -18.20 12.56 -1.32
CA VAL A 128 -17.47 11.84 -2.38
C VAL A 128 -18.18 11.99 -3.73
N GLU A 129 -19.51 11.90 -3.75
CA GLU A 129 -20.29 12.09 -4.97
C GLU A 129 -20.18 13.52 -5.50
N ARG A 130 -20.23 14.52 -4.63
CA ARG A 130 -19.99 15.92 -5.00
C ARG A 130 -18.57 16.12 -5.55
N LEU A 131 -17.54 15.57 -4.91
CA LEU A 131 -16.16 15.60 -5.43
C LEU A 131 -16.04 15.00 -6.83
N THR A 132 -16.76 13.91 -7.09
CA THR A 132 -16.76 13.26 -8.40
C THR A 132 -17.46 14.14 -9.45
N LYS A 133 -18.66 14.64 -9.14
CA LYS A 133 -19.49 15.38 -10.11
C LYS A 133 -19.01 16.82 -10.35
N GLU A 134 -18.62 17.52 -9.29
CA GLU A 134 -18.27 18.95 -9.33
C GLU A 134 -16.78 19.17 -9.63
N PHE A 135 -15.90 18.25 -9.20
CA PHE A 135 -14.45 18.42 -9.26
C PHE A 135 -13.72 17.31 -10.04
N SER A 136 -14.41 16.29 -10.54
CA SER A 136 -13.78 15.13 -11.20
C SER A 136 -12.68 14.46 -10.35
N VAL A 137 -12.85 14.49 -9.02
CA VAL A 137 -11.96 13.80 -8.08
C VAL A 137 -12.58 12.45 -7.74
N TYR A 138 -12.01 11.39 -8.29
CA TYR A 138 -12.52 10.02 -8.14
C TYR A 138 -11.90 9.31 -6.93
N MET A 139 -12.75 8.77 -6.06
CA MET A 139 -12.35 7.96 -4.91
C MET A 139 -13.43 6.94 -4.56
N THR A 140 -13.16 6.02 -3.63
CA THR A 140 -14.17 5.05 -3.19
C THR A 140 -15.19 5.70 -2.26
N LYS A 141 -16.44 5.21 -2.28
CA LYS A 141 -17.57 5.78 -1.52
C LYS A 141 -17.38 5.78 0.01
N ASP A 142 -16.42 5.00 0.50
CA ASP A 142 -15.99 4.95 1.90
C ASP A 142 -15.03 6.09 2.29
N GLY A 143 -14.79 7.04 1.39
CA GLY A 143 -13.89 8.18 1.62
C GLY A 143 -12.41 7.80 1.56
N ARG A 144 -12.04 6.61 1.08
CA ARG A 144 -10.64 6.21 0.93
C ARG A 144 -10.05 6.77 -0.36
N ILE A 145 -9.01 7.58 -0.24
CA ILE A 145 -8.20 8.09 -1.36
C ILE A 145 -6.88 7.32 -1.49
N SER A 146 -6.35 7.29 -2.71
CA SER A 146 -4.99 6.80 -2.99
C SER A 146 -4.03 8.00 -3.06
N MET A 147 -3.14 8.12 -2.07
CA MET A 147 -2.07 9.14 -2.05
C MET A 147 -1.07 8.98 -3.21
N ALA A 148 -1.08 7.82 -3.89
CA ALA A 148 -0.33 7.64 -5.12
C ALA A 148 -0.81 8.56 -6.26
N GLY A 149 -2.09 8.91 -6.30
CA GLY A 149 -2.66 9.81 -7.31
C GLY A 149 -2.45 11.30 -7.01
N VAL A 150 -1.95 11.64 -5.82
CA VAL A 150 -1.71 13.03 -5.41
C VAL A 150 -0.30 13.44 -5.85
N THR A 151 -0.19 14.63 -6.46
CA THR A 151 1.04 15.23 -6.97
C THR A 151 1.16 16.67 -6.48
N SER A 152 2.36 17.24 -6.49
CA SER A 152 2.56 18.65 -6.17
C SER A 152 1.74 19.59 -7.06
N SER A 153 1.39 19.17 -8.27
CA SER A 153 0.58 19.95 -9.22
C SER A 153 -0.93 19.87 -8.96
N ASN A 154 -1.43 18.78 -8.36
CA ASN A 154 -2.87 18.60 -8.14
C ASN A 154 -3.31 18.72 -6.68
N VAL A 155 -2.39 18.68 -5.72
CA VAL A 155 -2.71 18.66 -4.28
C VAL A 155 -3.49 19.90 -3.82
N GLY A 156 -3.19 21.06 -4.40
CA GLY A 156 -3.96 22.29 -4.15
C GLY A 156 -5.41 22.17 -4.64
N TYR A 157 -5.62 21.67 -5.87
CA TYR A 157 -6.95 21.44 -6.42
C TYR A 157 -7.75 20.40 -5.61
N LEU A 158 -7.07 19.34 -5.15
CA LEU A 158 -7.68 18.34 -4.28
C LEU A 158 -8.12 18.96 -2.94
N ALA A 159 -7.26 19.76 -2.31
CA ALA A 159 -7.59 20.44 -1.06
C ALA A 159 -8.77 21.40 -1.23
N HIS A 160 -8.78 22.18 -2.32
CA HIS A 160 -9.88 23.07 -2.65
C HIS A 160 -11.22 22.33 -2.81
N GLY A 161 -11.23 21.24 -3.58
CA GLY A 161 -12.43 20.41 -3.75
C GLY A 161 -12.91 19.80 -2.44
N ILE A 162 -11.99 19.26 -1.62
CA ILE A 162 -12.34 18.69 -0.31
C ILE A 162 -12.93 19.79 0.61
N HIS A 163 -12.32 20.97 0.65
CA HIS A 163 -12.85 22.08 1.44
C HIS A 163 -14.24 22.50 0.96
N ALA A 164 -14.45 22.63 -0.36
CA ALA A 164 -15.73 23.02 -0.93
C ALA A 164 -16.90 22.05 -0.62
N VAL A 165 -16.61 20.76 -0.40
CA VAL A 165 -17.62 19.75 -0.02
C VAL A 165 -17.74 19.51 1.49
N THR A 166 -16.84 20.10 2.30
CA THR A 166 -16.82 19.92 3.77
C THR A 166 -17.08 21.19 4.57
N LYS A 167 -17.01 22.38 3.96
CA LYS A 167 -17.29 23.66 4.63
C LYS A 167 -18.74 23.83 5.05
#